data_AF-A0A2N1QAW0-F1
#
_entry.id   AF-A0A2N1QAW0-F1
#
_cell.length_a   1.000
_cell.length_b   1.000
_cell.length_c   1.000
_cell.angle_alpha   90.00
_cell.angle_beta   90.00
_cell.angle_gamma   90.00
#
_symmetry.space_group_name_H-M   'P 1'
#
loop_
_entity.id
_entity.type
_entity.pdbx_description
1 polymer ?
#
loop_
_entity_poly.entity_id
_entity_poly.type
_entity_poly.pdbx_seq_one_letter_code
_entity_poly.pdbx_strand_id
1 'polypeptide(L)'
;MSNVNKRILAVVPLISLMLFLISGLYYEKWNLGWTFFLLIPISSILLTGNPWKRLSEMMPLISLTVFLWIGFGFGLWHPGWIVFLLIPIVNLIVEKKINARKLVGILVVAAYITLGFLYNEWDRAWILFFLIPIINTIFFPQKNAYFSFTKENIKSKINKIIIDQDDDKDDF
;
A
#
# COMPACT_ATOMS: atom_id res chain seq x y z
N MET A 1 -9.98 18.90 -7.58
CA MET A 1 -8.76 18.61 -8.35
C MET A 1 -8.54 19.73 -9.35
N SER A 2 -7.41 20.43 -9.29
CA SER A 2 -7.15 21.58 -10.16
C SER A 2 -6.98 21.15 -11.62
N ASN A 3 -7.21 22.08 -12.58
CA ASN A 3 -6.98 21.80 -14.00
C ASN A 3 -5.51 21.43 -14.28
N VAL A 4 -4.57 21.97 -13.51
CA VAL A 4 -3.15 21.62 -13.60
C VAL A 4 -2.92 20.16 -13.22
N ASN A 5 -3.54 19.66 -12.16
CA ASN A 5 -3.40 18.25 -11.75
C ASN A 5 -3.88 17.29 -12.85
N LYS A 6 -5.00 17.60 -13.51
CA LYS A 6 -5.54 16.79 -14.62
C LYS A 6 -4.57 16.75 -15.82
N ARG A 7 -3.96 17.89 -16.16
CA ARG A 7 -2.96 17.97 -17.23
C ARG A 7 -1.72 17.15 -16.88
N ILE A 8 -1.24 17.22 -15.64
CA ILE A 8 -0.10 16.42 -15.18
C ILE A 8 -0.42 14.93 -15.26
N LEU A 9 -1.59 14.48 -14.79
CA LEU A 9 -1.99 13.06 -14.87
C LEU A 9 -2.00 12.52 -16.31
N ALA A 10 -2.43 13.35 -17.26
CA ALA A 10 -2.46 12.95 -18.67
C ALA A 10 -1.06 12.86 -19.30
N VAL A 11 -0.10 13.64 -18.79
CA VAL A 11 1.27 13.72 -19.35
C VAL A 11 2.22 12.70 -18.71
N VAL A 12 1.98 12.28 -17.47
CA VAL A 12 2.85 11.33 -16.75
C VAL A 12 3.06 9.99 -17.49
N PRO A 13 2.06 9.35 -18.11
CA PRO A 13 2.28 8.14 -18.90
C PRO A 13 3.26 8.36 -20.06
N LEU A 14 3.17 9.52 -20.73
CA LEU A 14 4.09 9.88 -21.81
C LEU A 14 5.51 10.10 -21.28
N ILE A 15 5.66 10.83 -20.17
CA ILE A 15 6.96 11.03 -19.51
C ILE A 15 7.57 9.69 -19.09
N SER A 16 6.77 8.81 -18.48
CA SER A 16 7.20 7.48 -18.07
C SER A 16 7.70 6.66 -19.26
N LEU A 17 7.01 6.71 -20.40
CA LEU A 17 7.40 6.00 -21.61
C LEU A 17 8.69 6.56 -22.20
N MET A 18 8.85 7.88 -22.22
CA MET A 18 10.08 8.52 -22.65
C MET A 18 11.27 8.10 -21.77
N LEU A 19 11.11 8.11 -20.44
CA LEU A 19 12.16 7.66 -19.51
C LEU A 19 12.48 6.18 -19.69
N PHE A 20 11.48 5.32 -19.92
CA PHE A 20 11.68 3.90 -20.23
C PHE A 20 12.51 3.72 -21.50
N LEU A 21 12.16 4.43 -22.58
CA LEU A 21 12.88 4.35 -23.85
C LEU A 21 14.31 4.88 -23.74
N ILE A 22 14.53 5.98 -23.01
CA ILE A 22 15.88 6.49 -22.74
C ILE A 22 16.68 5.46 -21.95
N SER A 23 16.09 4.86 -20.91
CA SER A 23 16.73 3.81 -20.12
C SER A 23 17.10 2.57 -20.94
N GLY A 24 16.22 2.15 -21.86
CA GLY A 24 16.43 0.97 -22.70
C GLY A 24 17.38 1.22 -23.87
N LEU A 25 17.23 2.33 -24.58
CA LEU A 25 17.96 2.61 -25.82
C LEU A 25 19.32 3.27 -25.58
N TYR A 26 19.42 4.17 -24.59
CA TYR A 26 20.66 4.90 -24.32
C TYR A 26 21.54 4.19 -23.29
N TYR A 27 20.93 3.62 -22.25
CA TYR A 27 21.67 2.95 -21.17
C TYR A 27 21.69 1.41 -21.29
N GLU A 28 20.95 0.83 -22.25
CA GLU A 28 20.75 -0.63 -22.39
C GLU A 28 20.16 -1.30 -21.14
N LYS A 29 19.59 -0.52 -20.22
CA LYS A 29 19.01 -0.99 -18.95
C LYS A 29 17.49 -1.05 -19.02
N TRP A 30 16.98 -1.98 -19.82
CA TRP A 30 15.54 -2.26 -19.94
C TRP A 30 14.90 -2.64 -18.61
N ASN A 31 15.60 -3.41 -17.79
CA ASN A 31 15.13 -3.88 -16.48
C ASN A 31 14.83 -2.71 -15.52
N LEU A 32 15.75 -1.75 -15.42
CA LEU A 32 15.52 -0.54 -14.62
C LEU A 32 14.47 0.37 -15.27
N GLY A 33 14.36 0.35 -16.60
CA GLY A 33 13.36 1.10 -17.34
C GLY A 33 11.93 0.83 -16.82
N TRP A 34 11.59 -0.42 -16.50
CA TRP A 34 10.25 -0.79 -16.01
C TRP A 34 9.83 -0.02 -14.76
N THR A 35 10.80 0.40 -13.94
CA THR A 35 10.52 1.14 -12.70
C THR A 35 9.92 2.52 -12.97
N PHE A 36 10.14 3.11 -14.15
CA PHE A 36 9.54 4.40 -14.51
C PHE A 36 8.01 4.30 -14.64
N PHE A 37 7.44 3.15 -15.00
CA PHE A 37 5.99 2.99 -15.05
C PHE A 37 5.30 3.16 -13.68
N LEU A 38 6.05 3.00 -12.57
CA LEU A 38 5.54 3.30 -11.23
C LEU A 38 5.28 4.79 -11.00
N LEU A 39 5.81 5.69 -11.84
CA LEU A 39 5.46 7.12 -11.80
C LEU A 39 3.97 7.36 -12.02
N ILE A 40 3.29 6.50 -12.80
CA ILE A 40 1.86 6.62 -13.10
C ILE A 40 1.01 6.50 -11.82
N PRO A 41 1.06 5.38 -11.06
CA PRO A 41 0.31 5.27 -9.81
C PRO A 41 0.79 6.27 -8.77
N ILE A 42 2.10 6.55 -8.68
CA ILE A 42 2.64 7.54 -7.73
C ILE A 42 2.05 8.94 -7.99
N SER A 43 2.03 9.37 -9.26
CA SER A 43 1.46 10.67 -9.65
C SER A 43 -0.04 10.75 -9.34
N SER A 44 -0.78 9.67 -9.60
CA SER A 44 -2.21 9.62 -9.29
C SER A 44 -2.50 9.81 -7.80
N ILE A 45 -1.67 9.22 -6.92
CA ILE A 45 -1.85 9.32 -5.47
C ILE A 45 -1.47 10.72 -4.96
N LEU A 46 -0.36 11.26 -5.48
CA LEU A 46 0.16 12.56 -5.09
C LEU A 46 -0.78 13.72 -5.44
N LEU A 47 -1.46 13.64 -6.59
CA LEU A 47 -2.27 14.75 -7.14
C LEU A 47 -3.76 14.69 -6.78
N THR A 48 -4.21 13.58 -6.20
CA THR A 48 -5.62 13.37 -5.80
C THR A 48 -5.93 13.86 -4.38
N GLY A 49 -4.94 14.25 -3.57
CA GLY A 49 -5.18 14.66 -2.19
C GLY A 49 -4.02 15.32 -1.47
N ASN A 50 -4.06 15.30 -0.13
CA ASN A 50 -3.08 15.96 0.73
C ASN A 50 -1.85 15.05 0.94
N PRO A 51 -0.63 15.43 0.50
CA PRO A 51 0.51 14.50 0.40
C PRO A 51 0.95 13.93 1.77
N TRP A 52 0.84 14.73 2.83
CA TRP A 52 1.26 14.34 4.17
C TRP A 52 0.37 13.26 4.81
N LYS A 53 -0.95 13.27 4.54
CA LYS A 53 -1.88 12.24 5.06
C LYS A 53 -1.79 10.92 4.29
N ARG A 54 -1.24 10.94 3.07
CA ARG A 54 -1.16 9.79 2.18
C ARG A 54 0.24 9.21 2.05
N LEU A 55 1.18 9.69 2.84
CA LEU A 55 2.55 9.18 2.80
C LEU A 55 2.57 7.66 3.07
N SER A 56 1.73 7.17 3.99
CA SER A 56 1.53 5.75 4.26
C SER A 56 0.96 4.97 3.07
N GLU A 57 0.08 5.59 2.26
CA GLU A 57 -0.48 5.00 1.04
C GLU A 57 0.58 4.91 -0.09
N MET A 58 1.54 5.84 -0.11
CA MET A 58 2.63 5.87 -1.10
C MET A 58 3.80 4.94 -0.74
N MET A 59 3.96 4.60 0.55
CA MET A 59 5.09 3.79 1.02
C MET A 59 5.24 2.45 0.29
N PRO A 60 4.18 1.67 -0.02
CA PRO A 60 4.34 0.43 -0.77
C PRO A 60 4.93 0.63 -2.17
N LEU A 61 4.53 1.69 -2.88
CA LEU A 61 5.04 2.01 -4.22
C LEU A 61 6.49 2.49 -4.19
N ILE A 62 6.83 3.32 -3.20
CA ILE A 62 8.20 3.80 -3.00
C ILE A 62 9.11 2.63 -2.61
N SER A 63 8.66 1.80 -1.68
CA SER A 63 9.35 0.60 -1.25
C SER A 63 9.59 -0.37 -2.41
N LEU A 64 8.57 -0.60 -3.25
CA LEU A 64 8.69 -1.40 -4.47
C LEU A 64 9.70 -0.80 -5.46
N THR A 65 9.70 0.51 -5.64
CA THR A 65 10.64 1.20 -6.55
C THR A 65 12.08 0.99 -6.11
N VAL A 66 12.35 1.21 -4.82
CA VAL A 66 13.68 1.01 -4.23
C VAL A 66 14.08 -0.47 -4.26
N PHE A 67 13.13 -1.38 -3.98
CA PHE A 67 13.36 -2.82 -4.07
C PHE A 67 13.78 -3.26 -5.48
N LEU A 68 13.08 -2.80 -6.52
CA LEU A 68 13.43 -3.11 -7.91
C LEU A 68 14.79 -2.52 -8.31
N TRP A 69 15.11 -1.32 -7.85
CA TRP A 69 16.44 -0.72 -8.07
C TRP A 69 17.56 -1.54 -7.43
N ILE A 70 17.35 -2.03 -6.21
CA ILE A 70 18.32 -2.89 -5.52
C ILE A 70 18.44 -4.25 -6.21
N GLY A 71 17.31 -4.86 -6.59
CA GLY A 71 17.27 -6.16 -7.27
C GLY A 71 17.92 -6.12 -8.66
N PHE A 72 17.56 -5.15 -9.50
CA PHE A 72 18.12 -5.02 -10.84
C PHE A 72 19.53 -4.42 -10.85
N GLY A 73 19.87 -3.56 -9.89
CA GLY A 73 21.17 -2.88 -9.82
C GLY A 73 22.27 -3.72 -9.17
N PHE A 74 21.95 -4.39 -8.06
CA PHE A 74 22.94 -5.12 -7.24
C PHE A 74 22.67 -6.63 -7.17
N GLY A 75 21.59 -7.14 -7.77
CA GLY A 75 21.21 -8.55 -7.68
C GLY A 75 20.70 -8.97 -6.29
N LEU A 76 20.53 -8.02 -5.36
CA LEU A 76 20.19 -8.28 -3.96
C LEU A 76 18.68 -8.40 -3.76
N TRP A 77 18.07 -9.41 -4.40
CA TRP A 77 16.63 -9.67 -4.33
C TRP A 77 16.18 -10.10 -2.94
N HIS A 78 17.00 -10.90 -2.24
CA HIS A 78 16.62 -11.46 -0.96
C HIS A 78 16.90 -10.49 0.21
N PRO A 79 18.11 -9.88 0.31
CA PRO A 79 18.35 -8.85 1.32
C PRO A 79 17.49 -7.60 1.08
N GLY A 80 17.11 -7.33 -0.18
CA GLY A 80 16.27 -6.20 -0.56
C GLY A 80 14.88 -6.18 0.11
N TRP A 81 14.40 -7.31 0.63
CA TRP A 81 13.12 -7.35 1.35
C TRP A 81 13.08 -6.48 2.60
N ILE A 82 14.23 -6.11 3.15
CA ILE A 82 14.34 -5.15 4.25
C ILE A 82 13.66 -3.81 3.93
N VAL A 83 13.58 -3.43 2.64
CA VAL A 83 12.94 -2.19 2.20
C VAL A 83 11.43 -2.20 2.43
N PHE A 84 10.77 -3.36 2.42
CA PHE A 84 9.33 -3.47 2.73
C PHE A 84 9.03 -3.21 4.20
N LEU A 85 10.02 -3.30 5.08
CA LEU A 85 9.88 -2.95 6.49
C LEU A 85 9.71 -1.45 6.71
N LEU A 86 10.03 -0.62 5.72
CA LEU A 86 9.78 0.81 5.79
C LEU A 86 8.28 1.11 5.94
N ILE A 87 7.42 0.26 5.38
CA ILE A 87 5.95 0.41 5.45
C ILE A 87 5.45 0.35 6.90
N PRO A 88 5.67 -0.75 7.68
CA PRO A 88 5.27 -0.79 9.07
C PRO A 88 5.99 0.27 9.91
N ILE A 89 7.28 0.55 9.67
CA ILE A 89 8.04 1.56 10.42
C ILE A 89 7.40 2.96 10.28
N VAL A 90 7.05 3.38 9.06
CA VAL A 90 6.40 4.67 8.84
C VAL A 90 5.04 4.70 9.52
N ASN A 91 4.26 3.62 9.46
CA ASN A 91 2.98 3.55 10.19
C ASN A 91 3.16 3.63 11.71
N LEU A 92 4.23 3.06 12.28
CA LEU A 92 4.56 3.22 13.69
C LEU A 92 4.84 4.68 14.05
N ILE A 93 5.64 5.36 13.24
CA ILE A 93 6.04 6.76 13.45
C ILE A 93 4.82 7.69 13.36
N VAL A 94 3.96 7.48 12.37
CA VAL A 94 2.78 8.32 12.13
C VAL A 94 1.76 8.18 13.27
N GLU A 95 1.49 6.96 13.73
CA GLU A 95 0.46 6.73 14.75
C GLU A 95 0.93 7.09 16.17
N LYS A 96 2.24 7.22 16.42
CA LYS A 96 2.89 7.53 17.72
C LYS A 96 2.39 6.70 18.92
N LYS A 97 1.66 5.61 18.68
CA LYS A 97 1.11 4.69 19.69
C LYS A 97 1.70 3.32 19.48
N ILE A 98 2.40 2.83 20.50
CA ILE A 98 2.96 1.48 20.53
C ILE A 98 1.95 0.59 21.26
N ASN A 99 1.37 -0.35 20.53
CA ASN A 99 0.50 -1.39 21.08
C ASN A 99 1.25 -2.73 21.06
N ALA A 100 0.83 -3.69 21.89
CA ALA A 100 1.47 -5.01 21.93
C ALA A 100 1.47 -5.72 20.55
N ARG A 101 0.41 -5.54 19.74
CA ARG A 101 0.35 -5.95 18.33
C ARG A 101 1.54 -5.44 17.48
N LYS A 102 1.93 -4.18 17.68
CA LYS A 102 3.03 -3.53 16.95
C LYS A 102 4.39 -4.03 17.42
N LEU A 103 4.52 -4.30 18.72
CA LEU A 103 5.74 -4.89 19.30
C LEU A 103 6.04 -6.26 18.71
N VAL A 104 5.02 -7.10 18.48
CA VAL A 104 5.18 -8.38 17.78
C VAL A 104 5.81 -8.18 16.40
N GLY A 105 5.31 -7.22 15.63
CA GLY A 105 5.89 -6.87 14.33
C GLY A 105 7.34 -6.45 14.43
N ILE A 106 7.68 -5.57 15.38
CA ILE A 106 9.07 -5.11 15.60
C ILE A 106 9.99 -6.26 15.99
N LEU A 107 9.55 -7.16 16.88
CA LEU A 107 10.33 -8.32 17.32
C LEU A 107 10.59 -9.29 16.17
N VAL A 108 9.57 -9.59 15.36
CA VAL A 108 9.72 -10.43 14.17
C VAL A 108 10.70 -9.82 13.18
N VAL A 109 10.64 -8.51 12.98
CA VAL A 109 11.58 -7.78 12.13
C VAL A 109 13.00 -7.86 12.65
N ALA A 110 13.21 -7.65 13.95
CA ALA A 110 14.53 -7.77 14.57
C ALA A 110 15.09 -9.19 14.40
N ALA A 111 14.25 -10.22 14.57
CA ALA A 111 14.63 -11.61 14.33
C ALA A 111 15.00 -11.87 12.86
N TYR A 112 14.23 -11.34 11.90
CA TYR A 112 14.52 -11.43 10.47
C TYR A 112 15.89 -10.83 10.13
N ILE A 113 16.16 -9.61 10.59
CA ILE A 113 17.45 -8.94 10.35
C ILE A 113 18.59 -9.73 11.01
N THR A 114 18.39 -10.21 12.23
CA THR A 114 19.41 -10.98 12.97
C THR A 114 19.76 -12.28 12.25
N LEU A 115 18.75 -13.02 11.76
CA LEU A 115 18.95 -14.25 11.00
C LEU A 115 19.58 -14.00 9.63
N GLY A 116 19.16 -12.93 8.95
CA GLY A 116 19.74 -12.49 7.69
C GLY A 116 21.22 -12.15 7.81
N PHE A 117 21.62 -11.44 8.87
CA PHE A 117 23.04 -11.08 9.07
C PHE A 117 23.89 -12.24 9.60
N LEU A 118 23.38 -13.08 10.51
CA LEU A 118 24.16 -14.16 11.12
C LEU A 118 24.31 -15.39 10.22
N TYR A 119 23.23 -15.76 9.52
CA TYR A 119 23.17 -17.00 8.76
C TYR A 119 23.12 -16.77 7.23
N ASN A 120 22.96 -15.53 6.77
CA ASN A 120 22.76 -15.18 5.36
C ASN A 120 21.54 -15.87 4.72
N GLU A 121 20.59 -16.32 5.54
CA GLU A 121 19.40 -17.09 5.13
C GLU A 121 18.19 -16.19 4.88
N TRP A 122 18.38 -15.11 4.13
CA TRP A 122 17.32 -14.15 3.78
C TRP A 122 16.12 -14.83 3.11
N ASP A 123 16.39 -15.84 2.28
CA ASP A 123 15.39 -16.61 1.52
C ASP A 123 14.41 -17.36 2.42
N ARG A 124 14.92 -17.94 3.52
CA ARG A 124 14.10 -18.73 4.45
C ARG A 124 13.50 -17.84 5.54
N ALA A 125 14.18 -16.76 5.90
CA ALA A 125 13.78 -15.88 6.99
C ALA A 125 12.44 -15.17 6.74
N TRP A 126 11.99 -14.99 5.50
CA TRP A 126 10.70 -14.33 5.21
C TRP A 126 9.48 -14.99 5.83
N ILE A 127 9.58 -16.28 6.17
CA ILE A 127 8.46 -17.03 6.71
C ILE A 127 8.04 -16.48 8.07
N LEU A 128 8.98 -15.79 8.74
CA LEU A 128 8.73 -15.05 9.97
C LEU A 128 7.69 -13.94 9.78
N PHE A 129 7.60 -13.32 8.60
CA PHE A 129 6.58 -12.30 8.35
C PHE A 129 5.15 -12.86 8.42
N PHE A 130 4.95 -14.13 8.08
CA PHE A 130 3.66 -14.80 8.27
C PHE A 130 3.34 -15.06 9.74
N LEU A 131 4.34 -15.10 10.64
CA LEU A 131 4.07 -15.18 12.08
C LEU A 131 3.41 -13.92 12.62
N ILE A 132 3.64 -12.75 12.00
CA ILE A 132 3.01 -11.49 12.43
C ILE A 132 1.48 -11.60 12.44
N PRO A 133 0.79 -11.92 11.34
CA PRO A 133 -0.67 -12.06 11.34
C PRO A 133 -1.14 -13.24 12.20
N ILE A 134 -0.39 -14.34 12.28
CA ILE A 134 -0.75 -15.52 13.11
C ILE A 134 -0.77 -15.15 14.59
N ILE A 135 0.36 -14.65 15.12
CA ILE A 135 0.49 -14.22 16.52
C ILE A 135 -0.52 -13.12 16.80
N ASN A 136 -0.65 -12.15 15.90
CA ASN A 136 -1.55 -11.03 16.13
C ASN A 136 -3.03 -11.45 16.16
N THR A 137 -3.44 -12.39 15.31
CA THR A 137 -4.82 -12.91 15.30
C THR A 137 -5.14 -13.72 16.54
N ILE A 138 -4.18 -14.55 17.01
CA ILE A 138 -4.36 -15.43 18.17
C ILE A 138 -4.38 -14.62 19.48
N PHE A 139 -3.41 -13.73 19.68
CA PHE A 139 -3.26 -13.00 20.94
C PHE A 139 -4.09 -11.71 21.00
N PHE A 140 -4.43 -11.12 19.85
CA PHE A 140 -5.22 -9.89 19.76
C PHE A 140 -6.39 -10.05 18.78
N PRO A 141 -7.35 -10.96 19.05
CA PRO A 141 -8.53 -11.12 18.23
C PRO A 141 -9.23 -9.77 18.07
N GLN A 142 -9.50 -9.36 16.82
CA GLN A 142 -10.14 -8.09 16.52
C GLN A 142 -11.57 -8.10 17.07
N LYS A 143 -11.81 -7.36 18.15
CA LYS A 143 -13.15 -7.24 18.76
C LYS A 143 -14.18 -6.48 17.89
N ASN A 144 -13.76 -5.87 16.78
CA ASN A 144 -14.55 -4.88 16.04
C ASN A 144 -14.78 -5.23 14.57
N ALA A 145 -14.89 -6.52 14.23
CA ALA A 145 -15.44 -6.95 12.94
C ALA A 145 -16.95 -7.23 13.01
N TYR A 146 -17.68 -6.59 13.93
CA TYR A 146 -19.12 -6.46 13.78
C TYR A 146 -19.36 -5.40 12.73
N PHE A 147 -19.45 -5.85 11.48
CA PHE A 147 -20.18 -5.17 10.44
C PHE A 147 -21.62 -5.02 10.94
N SER A 148 -21.86 -4.00 11.76
CA SER A 148 -23.19 -3.46 12.03
C SER A 148 -23.63 -2.82 10.73
N PHE A 149 -24.00 -3.66 9.76
CA PHE A 149 -24.75 -3.22 8.61
C PHE A 149 -26.06 -2.73 9.20
N THR A 150 -26.15 -1.42 9.28
CA THR A 150 -27.14 -0.65 9.99
C THR A 150 -28.54 -1.11 9.59
N LYS A 151 -29.10 -2.04 10.38
CA LYS A 151 -30.48 -2.52 10.21
C LYS A 151 -31.47 -1.35 10.23
N GLU A 152 -31.12 -0.27 10.94
CA GLU A 152 -31.87 0.99 10.94
C GLU A 152 -31.82 1.76 9.61
N ASN A 153 -30.68 1.84 8.89
CA ASN A 153 -30.59 2.55 7.61
C ASN A 153 -31.28 1.78 6.48
N ILE A 154 -31.30 0.45 6.55
CA ILE A 154 -32.01 -0.37 5.56
C ILE A 154 -33.51 -0.28 5.79
N LYS A 155 -33.97 -0.36 7.05
CA LYS A 155 -35.40 -0.23 7.39
C LYS A 155 -35.94 1.16 7.03
N SER A 156 -35.19 2.23 7.28
CA SER A 156 -35.61 3.59 6.93
C SER A 156 -35.65 3.82 5.42
N LYS A 157 -34.69 3.27 4.65
CA LYS A 157 -34.73 3.31 3.18
C LYS A 157 -35.90 2.52 2.59
N ILE A 158 -36.16 1.31 3.10
CA ILE A 158 -37.27 0.48 2.60
C ILE A 158 -38.61 1.14 2.89
N ASN A 159 -38.82 1.65 4.11
CA ASN A 159 -40.05 2.35 4.45
C ASN A 159 -40.27 3.59 3.58
N LYS A 160 -39.21 4.36 3.29
CA LYS A 160 -39.32 5.53 2.42
C LYS A 160 -39.69 5.18 0.98
N ILE A 161 -39.10 4.12 0.43
CA ILE A 161 -39.41 3.65 -0.94
C ILE A 161 -40.85 3.16 -1.05
N ILE A 162 -41.39 2.51 0.00
CA ILE A 162 -42.77 2.01 -0.01
C ILE A 162 -43.76 3.18 0.05
N ILE A 163 -43.50 4.19 0.88
CA ILE A 163 -44.38 5.37 1.00
C ILE A 163 -44.43 6.17 -0.31
N ASP A 164 -43.28 6.43 -0.94
CA ASP A 164 -43.23 7.13 -2.23
C ASP A 164 -43.91 6.34 -3.38
N GLN A 165 -44.11 5.02 -3.24
CA GLN A 165 -44.71 4.16 -4.28
C GLN A 165 -46.24 4.01 -4.16
N ASP A 166 -46.82 4.34 -3.01
CA ASP A 166 -48.26 4.32 -2.81
C ASP A 166 -48.89 5.71 -3.10
N ASP A 167 -48.17 6.81 -2.90
CA ASP A 167 -48.63 8.16 -3.30
C ASP A 167 -48.81 8.31 -4.83
N ASP A 168 -48.09 7.53 -5.66
CA ASP A 168 -48.21 7.56 -7.13
C ASP A 168 -49.40 6.73 -7.68
N LYS A 169 -50.12 5.97 -6.84
CA LYS A 169 -51.22 5.09 -7.29
C LYS A 169 -52.62 5.67 -7.07
N ASP A 170 -52.73 6.76 -6.32
CA ASP A 170 -54.01 7.38 -5.97
C ASP A 170 -54.41 8.52 -6.92
N ASP A 171 -53.61 8.79 -7.97
CA ASP A 171 -53.80 9.86 -8.95
C ASP A 171 -54.37 9.39 -10.32
N PHE A 172 -55.09 8.25 -10.37
CA PHE A 172 -55.81 7.77 -11.57
C PHE A 172 -57.31 7.53 -11.34
#